data_AF-A0A1G7F8G8-F1
#
_entry.id   AF-A0A1G7F8G8-F1
#
_cell.length_a   1.000
_cell.length_b   1.000
_cell.length_c   1.000
_cell.angle_alpha   90.00
_cell.angle_beta   90.00
_cell.angle_gamma   90.00
#
_symmetry.space_group_name_H-M   'P 1'
#
loop_
_entity.id
_entity.type
_entity.pdbx_description
1 polymer ?
#
loop_
_entity_poly.entity_id
_entity_poly.type
_entity_poly.pdbx_seq_one_letter_code
_entity_poly.pdbx_strand_id
1 'polypeptide(L)'
;MISHFPPVLPRLAQEQRQLFHAVLRQWLTAAPAPECDKLILARERHAPGQKCSMLTLVRSCFMQPALRADLPESLVHLLVQRQWLAPAQQRRAA
;
A
#
# COMPACT_ATOMS: atom_id res chain seq x y z
N MET A 1 -11.60 24.55 8.72
CA MET A 1 -10.38 24.04 8.08
C MET A 1 -10.56 22.56 7.85
N ILE A 2 -10.77 22.12 6.61
CA ILE A 2 -10.94 20.71 6.29
C ILE A 2 -9.53 20.12 6.27
N SER A 3 -9.15 19.43 7.34
CA SER A 3 -7.90 18.68 7.41
C SER A 3 -7.95 17.58 6.34
N HIS A 4 -7.29 17.80 5.21
CA HIS A 4 -7.19 16.83 4.13
C HIS A 4 -6.19 15.76 4.54
N PHE A 5 -6.68 14.74 5.25
CA PHE A 5 -5.82 13.64 5.68
C PHE A 5 -5.47 12.75 4.49
N PRO A 6 -4.19 12.41 4.28
CA PRO A 6 -3.82 11.47 3.23
C PRO A 6 -4.49 10.12 3.51
N PRO A 7 -4.99 9.42 2.47
CA PRO A 7 -5.52 8.08 2.62
C PRO A 7 -4.43 7.14 3.16
N VAL A 8 -4.77 6.34 4.16
CA VAL A 8 -3.86 5.35 4.76
C VAL A 8 -4.45 3.95 4.67
N LEU A 9 -3.58 2.96 4.55
CA LEU A 9 -3.99 1.57 4.69
C LEU A 9 -4.26 1.28 6.18
N PRO A 10 -5.50 0.95 6.57
CA PRO A 10 -5.83 0.72 7.97
C PRO A 10 -5.17 -0.56 8.49
N ARG A 11 -5.19 -0.75 9.82
CA ARG A 11 -4.71 -1.99 10.42
C ARG A 11 -5.70 -3.11 10.09
N LEU A 12 -5.30 -4.01 9.19
CA LEU A 12 -6.15 -5.11 8.75
C LEU A 12 -6.18 -6.27 9.76
N ALA A 13 -7.37 -6.85 9.94
CA ALA A 13 -7.58 -8.13 10.62
C ALA A 13 -6.99 -9.30 9.80
N GLN A 14 -6.84 -10.49 10.40
CA GLN A 14 -6.18 -11.63 9.75
C GLN A 14 -6.81 -11.99 8.40
N GLU A 15 -8.14 -12.07 8.32
CA GLU A 15 -8.87 -12.38 7.09
C GLU A 15 -8.69 -11.28 6.03
N GLN A 16 -8.77 -10.01 6.45
CA GLN A 16 -8.53 -8.87 5.57
C GLN A 16 -7.10 -8.83 5.04
N ARG A 17 -6.10 -9.25 5.83
CA ARG A 17 -4.71 -9.40 5.35
C ARG A 17 -4.63 -10.45 4.26
N GLN A 18 -5.31 -11.59 4.40
CA GLN A 18 -5.31 -12.63 3.37
C GLN A 18 -5.93 -12.12 2.06
N LEU A 19 -7.05 -11.41 2.15
CA LEU A 19 -7.70 -10.76 1.01
C LEU A 19 -6.79 -9.72 0.35
N PHE A 20 -6.12 -8.88 1.15
CA PHE A 20 -5.16 -7.91 0.64
C PHE A 20 -3.99 -8.59 -0.08
N HIS A 21 -3.44 -9.68 0.48
CA HIS A 21 -2.40 -10.48 -0.16
C HIS A 21 -2.89 -11.18 -1.43
N ALA A 22 -4.18 -11.54 -1.54
CA ALA A 22 -4.77 -12.09 -2.76
C ALA A 22 -4.86 -11.02 -3.85
N VAL A 23 -5.36 -9.83 -3.52
CA VAL A 23 -5.44 -8.67 -4.44
C VAL A 23 -4.05 -8.27 -4.94
N LEU A 24 -3.05 -8.22 -4.05
CA LEU A 24 -1.66 -7.95 -4.45
C LEU A 24 -1.09 -9.02 -5.36
N ARG A 25 -1.36 -10.31 -5.08
CA ARG A 25 -0.89 -11.40 -5.94
C ARG A 25 -1.51 -11.30 -7.33
N GLN A 26 -2.82 -11.01 -7.40
CA GLN A 26 -3.51 -10.80 -8.67
C GLN A 26 -2.91 -9.62 -9.44
N TRP A 27 -2.60 -8.52 -8.74
CA TRP A 27 -1.92 -7.38 -9.35
C TRP A 27 -0.53 -7.77 -9.86
N LEU A 28 0.29 -8.45 -9.05
CA LEU A 28 1.63 -8.91 -9.44
C LEU A 28 1.61 -9.83 -10.66
N THR A 29 0.58 -10.65 -10.84
CA THR A 29 0.44 -11.52 -12.02
C THR A 29 0.04 -10.75 -13.28
N ALA A 30 -0.58 -9.58 -13.15
CA ALA A 30 -1.06 -8.76 -14.26
C ALA A 30 -0.20 -7.51 -14.51
N ALA A 31 0.66 -7.14 -13.56
CA ALA A 31 1.47 -5.94 -13.62
C ALA A 31 2.60 -6.11 -14.66
N PRO A 32 2.88 -5.08 -15.46
CA PRO A 32 3.99 -5.10 -16.39
C PRO A 32 5.32 -5.11 -15.61
N ALA A 33 6.35 -5.75 -16.18
CA ALA A 33 7.70 -5.82 -15.63
C ALA A 33 8.22 -4.49 -15.00
N PRO A 34 8.12 -3.32 -15.66
CA PRO A 34 8.59 -2.06 -15.08
C PRO A 34 7.88 -1.65 -13.78
N GLU A 35 6.62 -2.04 -13.57
CA GLU A 35 5.92 -1.76 -12.31
C GLU A 35 6.33 -2.73 -11.20
N CYS A 36 6.61 -3.99 -11.56
CA CYS A 36 7.21 -4.94 -10.64
C CYS A 36 8.60 -4.47 -10.18
N ASP A 37 9.43 -3.95 -11.09
CA ASP A 37 10.75 -3.39 -10.75
C ASP A 37 10.64 -2.18 -9.82
N LYS A 38 9.70 -1.27 -10.07
CA LYS A 38 9.42 -0.15 -9.16
C LYS A 38 9.09 -0.64 -7.76
N LEU A 39 8.28 -1.69 -7.63
CA LEU A 39 7.92 -2.26 -6.33
C LEU A 39 9.12 -2.89 -5.62
N ILE A 40 10.02 -3.56 -6.35
CA ILE A 40 11.27 -4.11 -5.81
C ILE A 40 12.18 -2.98 -5.32
N LEU A 41 12.36 -1.93 -6.10
CA LEU A 41 13.15 -0.76 -5.72
C LEU A 41 12.56 -0.04 -4.51
N ALA A 42 11.24 0.15 -4.47
CA ALA A 42 10.54 0.73 -3.32
C ALA A 42 10.78 -0.09 -2.05
N ARG A 43 10.75 -1.42 -2.17
CA ARG A 43 11.05 -2.33 -1.06
C ARG A 43 12.49 -2.17 -0.57
N GLU A 44 13.47 -2.18 -1.48
CA GLU A 44 14.89 -2.02 -1.12
C GLU A 44 15.16 -0.67 -0.45
N ARG A 45 14.52 0.41 -0.90
CA ARG A 45 14.66 1.73 -0.27
C ARG A 45 14.04 1.79 1.12
N HIS A 46 12.89 1.15 1.32
CA HIS A 46 12.18 1.19 2.58
C HIS A 46 12.79 0.24 3.63
N ALA A 47 13.31 -0.91 3.20
CA ALA A 47 13.77 -1.97 4.08
C ALA A 47 14.94 -2.73 3.45
N PRO A 48 16.11 -2.08 3.27
CA PRO A 48 17.26 -2.68 2.59
C PRO A 48 17.71 -3.96 3.31
N GLY A 49 17.83 -5.05 2.57
CA GLY A 49 18.23 -6.35 3.12
C GLY A 49 17.21 -7.01 4.06
N GLN A 50 16.02 -6.42 4.27
CA GLN A 50 14.99 -6.97 5.14
C GLN A 50 13.81 -7.56 4.37
N LYS A 51 13.24 -8.64 4.93
CA LYS A 51 11.96 -9.18 4.49
C LYS A 51 10.83 -8.34 5.09
N CYS A 52 10.50 -7.22 4.44
CA CYS A 52 9.31 -6.45 4.80
C CYS A 52 8.07 -7.07 4.14
N SER A 53 6.98 -7.24 4.90
CA SER A 53 5.70 -7.66 4.31
C SER A 53 5.21 -6.57 3.34
N MET A 54 4.66 -6.98 2.19
CA MET A 54 4.09 -6.05 1.21
C MET A 54 3.04 -5.13 1.82
N LEU A 55 2.27 -5.62 2.79
CA LEU A 55 1.33 -4.81 3.59
C LEU A 55 2.04 -3.66 4.33
N THR A 56 3.20 -3.95 4.92
CA THR A 56 3.98 -2.97 5.68
C THR A 56 4.64 -1.96 4.75
N LEU A 57 5.13 -2.41 3.58
CA LEU A 57 5.65 -1.52 2.55
C LEU A 57 4.56 -0.54 2.08
N VAL A 58 3.44 -1.06 1.58
CA VAL A 58 2.32 -0.24 1.08
C VAL A 58 1.83 0.72 2.15
N ARG A 59 1.61 0.25 3.39
CA ARG A 59 1.20 1.12 4.48
C ARG A 59 2.20 2.25 4.73
N SER A 60 3.49 1.95 4.76
CA SER A 60 4.53 2.94 5.02
C SER A 60 4.65 3.96 3.88
N CYS A 61 4.47 3.52 2.63
CA CYS A 61 4.37 4.41 1.47
C CYS A 61 3.18 5.37 1.58
N PHE A 62 2.03 4.94 2.13
CA PHE A 62 0.89 5.84 2.36
C PHE A 62 1.08 6.77 3.57
N MET A 63 1.92 6.40 4.53
CA MET A 63 2.26 7.27 5.67
C MET A 63 3.36 8.28 5.35
N GLN A 64 4.20 8.01 4.35
CA GLN A 64 5.34 8.83 3.96
C GLN A 64 5.17 9.31 2.50
N PRO A 65 4.79 10.57 2.27
CA PRO A 65 4.54 11.10 0.92
C PRO A 65 5.71 10.88 -0.05
N ALA A 66 6.95 10.97 0.43
CA ALA A 66 8.16 10.73 -0.36
C ALA A 66 8.22 9.29 -0.92
N LEU A 67 7.72 8.32 -0.16
CA LEU A 67 7.69 6.90 -0.56
C LEU A 67 6.44 6.52 -1.34
N ARG A 68 5.39 7.36 -1.29
CA ARG A 68 4.20 7.17 -2.13
C ARG A 68 4.54 7.32 -3.61
N ALA A 69 5.44 8.24 -3.95
CA ALA A 69 5.92 8.44 -5.31
C ALA A 69 6.65 7.21 -5.88
N ASP A 70 7.14 6.32 -5.00
CA ASP A 70 7.84 5.10 -5.38
C ASP A 70 6.90 3.90 -5.60
N LEU A 71 5.62 4.01 -5.21
CA LEU A 71 4.65 2.96 -5.52
C LEU A 71 4.20 3.04 -6.99
N PRO A 72 3.99 1.89 -7.65
CA PRO A 72 3.36 1.84 -8.96
C PRO A 72 1.97 2.50 -8.93
N GLU A 73 1.69 3.36 -9.90
CA GLU A 73 0.43 4.10 -9.96
C GLU A 73 -0.76 3.14 -10.15
N SER A 74 -0.59 2.08 -10.95
CA SER A 74 -1.64 1.08 -11.14
C SER A 74 -2.00 0.36 -9.85
N LEU A 75 -1.02 0.12 -8.96
CA LEU A 75 -1.24 -0.46 -7.65
C LEU A 75 -2.00 0.52 -6.74
N VAL A 76 -1.62 1.80 -6.76
CA VAL A 76 -2.35 2.84 -6.01
C VAL A 76 -3.80 2.94 -6.50
N HIS A 77 -4.02 2.96 -7.82
CA HIS A 77 -5.36 2.97 -8.40
C HIS A 77 -6.17 1.73 -8.01
N LEU A 78 -5.57 0.53 -8.03
CA LEU A 78 -6.23 -0.69 -7.58
C LEU A 78 -6.69 -0.59 -6.12
N LEU A 79 -5.82 -0.08 -5.24
CA LEU A 79 -6.13 0.06 -3.81
C LEU A 79 -7.23 1.09 -3.55
N VAL A 80 -7.25 2.18 -4.32
CA VAL A 80 -8.34 3.19 -4.28
C VAL A 80 -9.65 2.58 -4.79
N GLN A 81 -9.63 1.95 -5.97
CA GLN A 81 -10.80 1.33 -6.62
C GLN A 81 -11.45 0.26 -5.74
N ARG A 82 -10.64 -0.53 -5.04
CA ARG A 82 -11.09 -1.59 -4.13
C ARG A 82 -11.39 -1.09 -2.71
N GLN A 83 -11.34 0.23 -2.48
CA GLN A 83 -11.62 0.87 -1.20
C GLN A 83 -10.76 0.33 -0.03
N TRP A 84 -9.53 -0.10 -0.33
CA TRP A 84 -8.58 -0.54 0.69
C TRP A 84 -8.03 0.62 1.52
N LEU A 85 -8.09 1.83 0.97
CA LEU A 85 -7.59 3.03 1.61
C LEU A 85 -8.70 3.73 2.38
N ALA A 86 -8.48 3.96 3.68
CA ALA A 86 -9.37 4.73 4.51
C ALA A 86 -8.84 6.16 4.67
N PRO A 87 -9.69 7.18 4.78
CA PRO A 87 -9.25 8.48 5.27
C PRO A 87 -8.64 8.30 6.67
N ALA A 88 -7.49 8.93 6.94
CA ALA A 88 -6.75 8.72 8.22
C ALA A 88 -7.52 9.14 9.49
N GLN A 89 -8.75 9.63 9.33
CA GLN A 89 -9.62 10.14 10.39
C GLN A 89 -10.32 9.05 11.22
N GLN A 90 -10.22 7.76 10.89
CA GLN A 90 -10.84 6.66 11.66
C GLN A 90 -9.98 6.10 12.82
N ARG A 91 -9.14 6.92 13.47
CA ARG A 91 -8.41 6.53 14.70
C ARG A 91 -9.13 6.83 16.02
N ARG A 92 -10.43 7.15 15.99
CA ARG A 92 -11.26 7.21 17.21
C ARG A 92 -12.66 6.66 16.93
N ALA A 93 -12.88 5.40 17.30
CA ALA A 93 -14.12 4.85 17.87
C ALA A 93 -14.20 3.35 17.57
N ALA A 94 -13.72 2.54 18.52
CA ALA A 94 -14.35 1.34 19.07
C ALA A 94 -13.30 0.63 19.94
#